data_AF-A0A919VKS5-F1
#
_entry.id   AF-A0A919VKS5-F1
#
_cell.length_a   1.000
_cell.length_b   1.000
_cell.length_c   1.000
_cell.angle_alpha   90.00
_cell.angle_beta   90.00
_cell.angle_gamma   90.00
#
_symmetry.space_group_name_H-M   'P 1'
#
loop_
_entity.id
_entity.type
_entity.pdbx_description
1 polymer ?
#
loop_
_entity_poly.entity_id
_entity_poly.type
_entity_poly.pdbx_seq_one_letter_code
_entity_poly.pdbx_strand_id
1 'polypeptide(L)'
;MRRALIAVTFGGLLLSGAACSSDGDTDSATEAPTIVTPSSAPASTTPPPDYSANTRAVCAKVTKIYNTELEDFGTEIGKMIAYKEKKQTKEADAAEKAAGKQLKDAGAQLKKETAAAQDPKIQDAGAASAAKLTASATDTKFFDKIKTEKDFEKTIEAQITEWMTPVTGFCAT
;
A
#
# COMPACT_ATOMS: atom_id res chain seq x y z
N MET A 1 29.82 -28.96 4.64
CA MET A 1 30.92 -28.63 3.70
C MET A 1 30.71 -27.22 3.16
N ARG A 2 31.75 -26.39 3.27
CA ARG A 2 32.13 -25.23 2.43
C ARG A 2 31.06 -24.20 1.97
N ARG A 3 31.15 -23.05 2.64
CA ARG A 3 30.98 -21.62 2.25
C ARG A 3 30.80 -21.26 0.76
N ALA A 4 29.95 -20.27 0.51
CA ALA A 4 30.13 -19.17 -0.46
C ALA A 4 29.18 -18.01 -0.05
N LEU A 5 29.64 -16.93 0.58
CA LEU A 5 30.30 -15.70 0.09
C LEU A 5 29.33 -14.61 -0.44
N ILE A 6 29.58 -13.40 0.08
CA ILE A 6 28.85 -12.13 0.06
C ILE A 6 29.12 -11.34 -1.23
N ALA A 7 28.18 -10.49 -1.67
CA ALA A 7 28.52 -9.28 -2.42
C ALA A 7 27.51 -8.15 -2.15
N VAL A 8 27.97 -7.13 -1.43
CA VAL A 8 27.37 -5.79 -1.29
C VAL A 8 27.85 -4.95 -2.47
N THR A 9 26.94 -4.27 -3.16
CA THR A 9 27.30 -3.17 -4.07
C THR A 9 26.48 -1.93 -3.74
N PHE A 10 27.09 -1.05 -2.95
CA PHE A 10 26.83 0.38 -2.99
C PHE A 10 27.42 0.93 -4.29
N GLY A 11 26.64 1.67 -5.07
CA GLY A 11 27.10 2.32 -6.30
C GLY A 11 26.21 3.50 -6.63
N GLY A 12 26.58 4.68 -6.13
CA GLY A 12 25.97 5.94 -6.52
C GLY A 12 26.42 6.40 -7.90
N LEU A 13 25.55 7.16 -8.57
CA LEU A 13 25.88 8.03 -9.70
C LEU A 13 24.90 9.21 -9.69
N LEU A 14 25.32 10.32 -9.08
CA LEU A 14 24.79 11.64 -9.37
C LEU A 14 25.52 12.13 -10.63
N LEU A 15 24.82 12.17 -11.77
CA LEU A 15 25.34 12.84 -12.96
C LEU A 15 24.92 14.32 -12.96
N SER A 16 25.92 15.18 -12.79
CA SER A 16 25.93 16.56 -13.22
C SER A 16 26.25 16.64 -14.73
N GLY A 17 25.47 17.40 -15.49
CA GLY A 17 25.82 17.93 -16.82
C GLY A 17 25.27 19.36 -16.89
N ALA A 18 26.10 20.42 -17.03
CA ALA A 18 26.73 20.93 -18.26
C ALA A 18 25.67 21.32 -19.33
N ALA A 19 25.60 22.49 -19.95
CA ALA A 19 26.60 23.53 -20.20
C ALA A 19 25.96 24.88 -20.61
N CYS A 20 26.78 25.93 -20.54
CA CYS A 20 26.65 27.28 -21.10
C CYS A 20 26.65 27.23 -22.66
N SER A 21 25.95 28.11 -23.39
CA SER A 21 26.45 29.33 -24.09
C SER A 21 25.48 29.59 -25.29
N SER A 22 25.25 30.75 -25.92
CA SER A 22 25.98 32.02 -26.05
C SER A 22 25.07 33.12 -26.68
N ASP A 23 25.52 34.36 -26.49
CA ASP A 23 25.49 35.60 -27.30
C ASP A 23 24.29 36.10 -28.14
N GLY A 24 24.10 37.42 -28.02
CA GLY A 24 23.28 38.26 -28.89
C GLY A 24 23.33 39.74 -28.48
N ASP A 25 24.39 40.43 -28.88
CA ASP A 25 24.63 41.88 -28.82
C ASP A 25 23.56 42.69 -29.57
N THR A 26 23.06 43.83 -29.04
CA THR A 26 22.64 45.03 -29.80
C THR A 26 22.34 46.20 -28.86
N ASP A 27 23.12 47.26 -29.07
CA ASP A 27 23.02 48.64 -28.58
C ASP A 27 21.64 49.29 -28.74
N SER A 28 21.13 49.95 -27.68
CA SER A 28 20.21 51.10 -27.77
C SER A 28 20.07 51.77 -26.41
N ALA A 29 20.64 52.96 -26.30
CA ALA A 29 20.42 53.88 -25.20
C ALA A 29 18.93 54.28 -25.14
N THR A 30 18.25 53.89 -24.07
CA THR A 30 16.96 54.42 -23.64
C THR A 30 16.94 54.36 -22.12
N GLU A 31 16.54 55.47 -21.48
CA GLU A 31 16.51 55.65 -20.04
C GLU A 31 15.86 54.45 -19.32
N ALA A 32 16.62 53.78 -18.46
CA ALA A 32 16.17 52.59 -17.76
C ALA A 32 15.32 52.96 -16.55
N PRO A 33 14.10 52.39 -16.38
CA PRO A 33 13.44 52.41 -15.09
C PRO A 33 14.28 51.60 -14.11
N THR A 34 14.49 52.12 -12.90
CA THR A 34 15.20 51.43 -11.82
C THR A 34 14.46 50.14 -11.49
N ILE A 35 14.92 49.01 -12.05
CA ILE A 35 14.43 47.68 -11.67
C ILE A 35 14.98 47.40 -10.27
N VAL A 36 14.12 47.54 -9.27
CA VAL A 36 14.37 47.02 -7.93
C VAL A 36 14.40 45.51 -8.07
N THR A 37 15.60 44.93 -8.16
CA THR A 37 15.75 43.47 -8.08
C THR A 37 15.28 43.04 -6.69
N PRO A 38 14.24 42.20 -6.57
CA PRO A 38 13.88 41.65 -5.28
C PRO A 38 15.07 40.83 -4.77
N SER A 39 15.61 41.24 -3.62
CA SER A 39 16.62 40.49 -2.89
C SER A 39 16.11 39.06 -2.73
N SER A 40 16.76 38.12 -3.43
CA SER A 40 16.43 36.71 -3.33
C SER A 40 16.85 36.22 -1.95
N ALA A 41 15.91 36.28 -1.00
CA ALA A 41 16.08 35.67 0.30
C ALA A 41 16.40 34.17 0.08
N PRO A 42 17.41 33.63 0.78
CA PRO A 42 17.73 32.21 0.67
C PRO A 42 16.47 31.40 1.02
N ALA A 43 16.05 30.54 0.09
CA ALA A 43 14.95 29.63 0.33
C ALA A 43 15.27 28.81 1.59
N SER A 44 14.50 29.03 2.65
CA SER A 44 14.60 28.22 3.87
C SER A 44 14.10 26.83 3.53
N THR A 45 15.04 25.92 3.22
CA THR A 45 14.73 24.51 3.00
C THR A 45 14.48 23.86 4.34
N THR A 46 13.25 23.99 4.85
CA THR A 46 12.82 23.16 5.97
C THR A 46 12.90 21.70 5.53
N PRO A 47 13.63 20.83 6.25
CA PRO A 47 13.67 19.42 5.92
C PRO A 47 12.25 18.84 5.97
N PRO A 48 11.93 17.87 5.10
CA PRO A 48 10.62 17.24 5.12
C PRO A 48 10.40 16.57 6.49
N PRO A 49 9.14 16.51 6.96
CA PRO A 49 8.82 15.85 8.22
C PRO A 49 9.21 14.37 8.19
N ASP A 50 9.79 13.89 9.30
CA ASP A 50 10.12 12.47 9.50
C ASP A 50 8.97 11.76 10.22
N TYR A 51 8.30 10.88 9.48
CA TYR A 51 7.19 10.07 10.00
C TYR A 51 7.59 8.63 10.38
N SER A 52 8.86 8.26 10.27
CA SER A 52 9.32 6.86 10.32
C SER A 52 8.86 6.08 11.56
N ALA A 53 8.88 6.71 12.74
CA ALA A 53 8.42 6.08 13.98
C ALA A 53 6.90 5.84 13.99
N ASN A 54 6.11 6.82 13.51
CA ASN A 54 4.67 6.67 13.37
C ASN A 54 4.31 5.63 12.32
N THR A 55 4.99 5.64 11.16
CA THR A 55 4.85 4.65 10.09
C THR A 55 5.04 3.22 10.62
N ARG A 56 6.14 2.96 11.36
CA ARG A 56 6.38 1.64 11.97
C ARG A 56 5.27 1.22 12.93
N ALA A 57 4.78 2.15 13.76
CA ALA A 57 3.70 1.86 14.70
C ALA A 57 2.38 1.53 13.99
N VAL A 58 2.03 2.26 12.93
CA VAL A 58 0.84 1.98 12.10
C VAL A 58 1.01 0.63 11.40
N CYS A 59 2.16 0.35 10.80
CA CYS A 59 2.42 -0.91 10.10
C CYS A 59 2.32 -2.13 11.03
N ALA A 60 2.78 -2.03 12.28
CA ALA A 60 2.59 -3.11 13.25
C ALA A 60 1.10 -3.43 13.51
N LYS A 61 0.25 -2.40 13.53
CA LYS A 61 -1.21 -2.59 13.66
C LYS A 61 -1.81 -3.17 12.38
N VAL A 62 -1.37 -2.71 11.22
CA VAL A 62 -1.78 -3.27 9.92
C VAL A 62 -1.47 -4.77 9.87
N THR A 63 -0.25 -5.19 10.21
CA THR A 63 0.12 -6.61 10.28
C THR A 63 -0.80 -7.40 11.22
N LYS A 64 -1.14 -6.84 12.38
CA LYS A 64 -2.06 -7.50 13.32
C LYS A 64 -3.45 -7.70 12.71
N ILE A 65 -3.98 -6.71 11.98
CA ILE A 65 -5.28 -6.83 11.29
C ILE A 65 -5.24 -7.97 10.29
N TYR A 66 -4.22 -8.01 9.44
CA TYR A 66 -4.08 -9.09 8.44
C TYR A 66 -3.90 -10.46 9.09
N ASN A 67 -3.27 -10.57 10.27
CA ASN A 67 -3.12 -11.87 10.93
C ASN A 67 -4.42 -12.32 11.62
N THR A 68 -5.10 -11.44 12.36
CA THR A 68 -6.27 -11.82 13.16
C THR A 68 -7.54 -11.93 12.29
N GLU A 69 -7.84 -10.91 11.49
CA GLU A 69 -9.11 -10.89 10.74
C GLU A 69 -9.08 -11.88 9.55
N LEU A 70 -7.91 -12.16 8.98
CA LEU A 70 -7.81 -13.19 7.94
C LEU A 70 -7.89 -14.62 8.50
N GLU A 71 -7.58 -14.83 9.77
CA GLU A 71 -7.78 -16.13 10.44
C GLU A 71 -9.28 -16.46 10.53
N ASP A 72 -10.09 -15.50 10.98
CA ASP A 72 -11.55 -15.64 11.06
C ASP A 72 -12.17 -15.78 9.67
N PHE A 73 -11.70 -15.01 8.69
CA PHE A 73 -12.08 -15.18 7.29
C PHE A 73 -11.76 -16.60 6.77
N GLY A 74 -10.54 -17.09 7.00
CA GLY A 74 -10.13 -18.44 6.60
C GLY A 74 -10.98 -19.53 7.25
N THR A 75 -11.38 -19.34 8.50
CA THR A 75 -12.29 -20.24 9.22
C THR A 75 -13.67 -20.32 8.55
N GLU A 76 -14.26 -19.19 8.18
CA GLU A 76 -15.55 -19.17 7.47
C GLU A 76 -15.44 -19.75 6.06
N ILE A 77 -14.33 -19.55 5.36
CA ILE A 77 -14.06 -20.23 4.08
C ILE A 77 -13.97 -21.75 4.26
N GLY A 78 -13.29 -22.24 5.30
CA GLY A 78 -13.23 -23.67 5.62
C GLY A 78 -14.62 -24.26 5.86
N LYS A 79 -15.48 -23.56 6.60
CA LYS A 79 -16.89 -23.94 6.79
C LYS A 79 -17.66 -23.96 5.47
N MET A 80 -17.51 -22.93 4.65
CA MET A 80 -18.14 -22.84 3.33
C MET A 80 -17.77 -24.04 2.45
N ILE A 81 -16.48 -24.39 2.38
CA ILE A 81 -15.99 -25.57 1.64
C ILE A 81 -16.64 -26.85 2.18
N ALA A 82 -16.61 -27.07 3.50
CA ALA A 82 -17.20 -28.26 4.12
C ALA A 82 -18.72 -28.36 3.86
N TYR A 83 -19.45 -27.24 3.84
CA TYR A 83 -20.87 -27.22 3.51
C TYR A 83 -21.12 -27.48 2.01
N LYS A 84 -20.28 -26.95 1.12
CA LYS A 84 -20.34 -27.25 -0.33
C LYS A 84 -20.13 -28.75 -0.59
N GLU A 85 -19.18 -29.39 0.09
CA GLU A 85 -18.95 -30.85 -0.02
C GLU A 85 -20.15 -31.68 0.43
N LYS A 86 -20.85 -31.24 1.48
CA LYS A 86 -22.07 -31.86 2.00
C LYS A 86 -23.34 -31.48 1.22
N LYS A 87 -23.23 -30.67 0.17
CA LYS A 87 -24.36 -30.11 -0.62
C LYS A 87 -25.35 -29.31 0.23
N GLN A 88 -24.87 -28.69 1.30
CA GLN A 88 -25.63 -27.84 2.22
C GLN A 88 -25.56 -26.39 1.73
N THR A 89 -26.34 -26.07 0.69
CA THR A 89 -26.23 -24.78 -0.02
C THR A 89 -26.54 -23.57 0.86
N LYS A 90 -27.56 -23.65 1.72
CA LYS A 90 -27.93 -22.53 2.60
C LYS A 90 -26.84 -22.22 3.63
N GLU A 91 -26.23 -23.26 4.17
CA GLU A 91 -25.14 -23.14 5.14
C GLU A 91 -23.85 -22.66 4.46
N ALA A 92 -23.58 -23.11 3.24
CA ALA A 92 -22.49 -22.58 2.41
C ALA A 92 -22.67 -21.09 2.14
N ASP A 93 -23.86 -20.65 1.73
CA ASP A 93 -24.17 -19.23 1.48
C ASP A 93 -24.06 -18.39 2.76
N ALA A 94 -24.43 -18.95 3.91
CA ALA A 94 -24.29 -18.29 5.20
C ALA A 94 -22.82 -18.11 5.60
N ALA A 95 -22.01 -19.16 5.42
CA ALA A 95 -20.57 -19.11 5.65
C ALA A 95 -19.85 -18.15 4.68
N GLU A 96 -20.28 -18.11 3.40
CA GLU A 96 -19.77 -17.14 2.43
C GLU A 96 -20.05 -15.69 2.88
N LYS A 97 -21.29 -15.40 3.30
CA LYS A 97 -21.65 -14.08 3.84
C LYS A 97 -20.86 -13.73 5.11
N ALA A 98 -20.62 -14.71 5.97
CA ALA A 98 -19.81 -14.52 7.17
C ALA A 98 -18.35 -14.21 6.80
N ALA A 99 -17.76 -14.93 5.85
CA ALA A 99 -16.43 -14.65 5.32
C ALA A 99 -16.36 -13.24 4.70
N GLY A 100 -17.35 -12.85 3.88
CA GLY A 100 -17.46 -11.49 3.35
C GLY A 100 -17.53 -10.42 4.44
N LYS A 101 -18.27 -10.69 5.53
CA LYS A 101 -18.29 -9.79 6.70
C LYS A 101 -16.90 -9.61 7.32
N GLN A 102 -16.13 -10.69 7.49
CA GLN A 102 -14.76 -10.60 8.03
C GLN A 102 -13.85 -9.72 7.15
N LEU A 103 -13.92 -9.87 5.82
CA LEU A 103 -13.16 -8.99 4.92
C LEU A 103 -13.58 -7.52 5.04
N LYS A 104 -14.88 -7.27 5.20
CA LYS A 104 -15.40 -5.90 5.39
C LYS A 104 -14.94 -5.29 6.72
N ASP A 105 -14.93 -6.07 7.79
CA ASP A 105 -14.48 -5.64 9.11
C ASP A 105 -12.96 -5.38 9.10
N ALA A 106 -12.19 -6.27 8.48
CA ALA A 106 -10.76 -6.06 8.23
C ALA A 106 -10.50 -4.75 7.45
N GLY A 107 -11.26 -4.49 6.38
CA GLY A 107 -11.17 -3.25 5.62
C GLY A 107 -11.50 -2.02 6.45
N ALA A 108 -12.54 -2.07 7.28
CA ALA A 108 -12.92 -0.98 8.16
C ALA A 108 -11.85 -0.69 9.22
N GLN A 109 -11.28 -1.74 9.83
CA GLN A 109 -10.21 -1.60 10.81
C GLN A 109 -8.92 -1.10 10.18
N LEU A 110 -8.57 -1.58 8.98
CA LEU A 110 -7.42 -1.11 8.22
C LEU A 110 -7.53 0.39 7.95
N LYS A 111 -8.66 0.82 7.41
CA LYS A 111 -8.93 2.25 7.15
C LYS A 111 -8.83 3.09 8.44
N LYS A 112 -9.34 2.58 9.56
CA LYS A 112 -9.29 3.27 10.85
C LYS A 112 -7.84 3.45 11.34
N GLU A 113 -7.04 2.38 11.34
CA GLU A 113 -5.68 2.44 11.86
C GLU A 113 -4.74 3.26 10.95
N THR A 114 -4.93 3.19 9.62
CA THR A 114 -4.11 3.97 8.69
C THR A 114 -4.54 5.44 8.63
N ALA A 115 -5.80 5.78 8.90
CA ALA A 115 -6.23 7.17 9.02
C ALA A 115 -5.58 7.91 10.20
N ALA A 116 -5.08 7.18 11.20
CA ALA A 116 -4.31 7.74 12.31
C ALA A 116 -2.81 7.95 11.99
N ALA A 117 -2.37 7.58 10.79
CA ALA A 117 -1.00 7.82 10.34
C ALA A 117 -0.74 9.32 10.16
N GLN A 118 0.48 9.76 10.45
CA GLN A 118 0.92 11.14 10.19
C GLN A 118 1.35 11.33 8.73
N ASP A 119 1.82 10.26 8.08
CA ASP A 119 2.14 10.27 6.66
C ASP A 119 0.85 10.16 5.81
N PRO A 120 0.48 11.17 5.02
CA PRO A 120 -0.70 11.13 4.16
C PRO A 120 -0.67 9.96 3.17
N LYS A 121 0.52 9.54 2.73
CA LYS A 121 0.65 8.43 1.77
C LYS A 121 0.22 7.10 2.39
N ILE A 122 0.42 6.92 3.71
CA ILE A 122 -0.06 5.74 4.44
C ILE A 122 -1.57 5.78 4.60
N GLN A 123 -2.14 6.97 4.82
CA GLN A 123 -3.60 7.13 4.89
C GLN A 123 -4.24 6.70 3.56
N ASP A 124 -3.71 7.19 2.42
CA ASP A 124 -4.18 6.86 1.08
C ASP A 124 -3.99 5.37 0.75
N ALA A 125 -2.81 4.83 1.02
CA ALA A 125 -2.50 3.41 0.82
C ALA A 125 -3.43 2.49 1.62
N GLY A 126 -3.68 2.84 2.88
CA GLY A 126 -4.58 2.10 3.75
C GLY A 126 -6.03 2.18 3.28
N ALA A 127 -6.48 3.35 2.82
CA ALA A 127 -7.81 3.53 2.23
C ALA A 127 -7.97 2.69 0.95
N ALA A 128 -6.96 2.67 0.08
CA ALA A 128 -6.97 1.86 -1.14
C ALA A 128 -7.03 0.35 -0.83
N SER A 129 -6.24 -0.11 0.14
CA SER A 129 -6.23 -1.51 0.59
C SER A 129 -7.57 -1.92 1.21
N ALA A 130 -8.14 -1.04 2.06
CA ALA A 130 -9.45 -1.24 2.67
C ALA A 130 -10.58 -1.31 1.64
N ALA A 131 -10.50 -0.51 0.57
CA ALA A 131 -11.44 -0.56 -0.53
C ALA A 131 -11.36 -1.89 -1.28
N LYS A 132 -10.15 -2.42 -1.51
CA LYS A 132 -9.98 -3.75 -2.13
C LYS A 132 -10.56 -4.88 -1.28
N LEU A 133 -10.31 -4.88 0.03
CA LEU A 133 -10.92 -5.84 0.96
C LEU A 133 -12.45 -5.77 0.91
N THR A 134 -13.02 -4.56 0.94
CA THR A 134 -14.47 -4.34 0.88
C THR A 134 -15.06 -4.75 -0.47
N ALA A 135 -14.32 -4.60 -1.58
CA ALA A 135 -14.75 -5.08 -2.88
C ALA A 135 -14.81 -6.61 -2.90
N SER A 136 -13.74 -7.29 -2.46
CA SER A 136 -13.70 -8.75 -2.37
C SER A 136 -14.75 -9.32 -1.42
N ALA A 137 -15.10 -8.61 -0.34
CA ALA A 137 -16.16 -8.99 0.60
C ALA A 137 -17.54 -9.21 -0.06
N THR A 138 -17.76 -8.64 -1.25
CA THR A 138 -19.03 -8.73 -2.00
C THR A 138 -18.88 -9.41 -3.35
N ASP A 139 -17.67 -9.87 -3.70
CA ASP A 139 -17.41 -10.49 -4.99
C ASP A 139 -17.74 -11.99 -4.94
N THR A 140 -18.94 -12.35 -5.38
CA THR A 140 -19.36 -13.75 -5.45
C THR A 140 -18.45 -14.56 -6.39
N LYS A 141 -17.84 -13.95 -7.42
CA LYS A 141 -16.93 -14.66 -8.33
C LYS A 141 -15.61 -15.02 -7.65
N PHE A 142 -15.20 -14.26 -6.64
CA PHE A 142 -14.07 -14.62 -5.78
C PHE A 142 -14.41 -15.87 -4.97
N PHE A 143 -15.56 -15.90 -4.29
CA PHE A 143 -16.00 -17.05 -3.49
C PHE A 143 -16.34 -18.30 -4.34
N ASP A 144 -16.88 -18.12 -5.54
CA ASP A 144 -17.22 -19.21 -6.48
C ASP A 144 -16.00 -19.99 -6.97
N LYS A 145 -14.83 -19.34 -7.02
CA LYS A 145 -13.55 -20.00 -7.34
C LYS A 145 -13.11 -20.94 -6.22
N ILE A 146 -13.58 -20.72 -5.00
CA ILE A 146 -13.16 -21.45 -3.80
C ILE A 146 -14.14 -22.60 -3.55
N LYS A 147 -13.78 -23.78 -4.06
CA LYS A 147 -14.56 -25.01 -3.91
C LYS A 147 -13.90 -26.03 -3.00
N THR A 148 -12.58 -25.96 -2.89
CA THR A 148 -11.74 -26.85 -2.09
C THR A 148 -10.68 -26.03 -1.34
N GLU A 149 -10.02 -26.63 -0.36
CA GLU A 149 -8.89 -26.00 0.35
C GLU A 149 -7.76 -25.62 -0.62
N LYS A 150 -7.51 -26.45 -1.63
CA LYS A 150 -6.51 -26.18 -2.67
C LYS A 150 -6.89 -24.97 -3.54
N ASP A 151 -8.17 -24.81 -3.86
CA ASP A 151 -8.64 -23.63 -4.58
C ASP A 151 -8.53 -22.38 -3.71
N PHE A 152 -8.80 -22.51 -2.41
CA PHE A 152 -8.61 -21.43 -1.45
C PHE A 152 -7.16 -20.98 -1.40
N GLU A 153 -6.21 -21.89 -1.16
CA GLU A 153 -4.77 -21.59 -1.10
C GLU A 153 -4.30 -20.84 -2.37
N LYS A 154 -4.67 -21.35 -3.55
CA LYS A 154 -4.31 -20.72 -4.82
C LYS A 154 -4.95 -19.33 -5.02
N THR A 155 -6.19 -19.16 -4.59
CA THR A 155 -6.93 -17.91 -4.80
C THR A 155 -6.48 -16.84 -3.80
N ILE A 156 -6.25 -17.23 -2.54
CA ILE A 156 -5.98 -16.30 -1.45
C ILE A 156 -4.58 -15.69 -1.53
N GLU A 157 -3.58 -16.42 -2.02
CA GLU A 157 -2.21 -15.89 -2.18
C GLU A 157 -2.17 -14.66 -3.09
N ALA A 158 -2.81 -14.76 -4.26
CA ALA A 158 -2.95 -13.66 -5.19
C ALA A 158 -3.76 -12.50 -4.59
N GLN A 159 -4.83 -12.85 -3.86
CA GLN A 159 -5.74 -11.85 -3.31
C GLN A 159 -5.14 -11.08 -2.13
N ILE A 160 -4.41 -11.74 -1.23
CA ILE A 160 -3.66 -11.10 -0.14
C ILE A 160 -2.64 -10.13 -0.73
N THR A 161 -1.89 -10.56 -1.75
CA THR A 161 -0.94 -9.70 -2.44
C THR A 161 -1.64 -8.46 -3.00
N GLU A 162 -2.78 -8.63 -3.66
CA GLU A 162 -3.56 -7.52 -4.20
C GLU A 162 -4.06 -6.56 -3.11
N TRP A 163 -4.59 -7.10 -2.00
CA TRP A 163 -5.07 -6.32 -0.86
C TRP A 163 -3.96 -5.54 -0.18
N MET A 164 -2.76 -6.12 -0.06
CA MET A 164 -1.64 -5.52 0.65
C MET A 164 -0.77 -4.61 -0.22
N THR A 165 -0.78 -4.77 -1.55
CA THR A 165 0.08 -4.03 -2.48
C THR A 165 0.17 -2.53 -2.16
N PRO A 166 -0.94 -1.80 -1.90
CA PRO A 166 -0.84 -0.36 -1.63
C PRO A 166 -0.04 -0.02 -0.35
N VAL A 167 -0.09 -0.88 0.69
CA VAL A 167 0.61 -0.66 1.97
C VAL A 167 2.00 -1.29 2.03
N THR A 168 2.31 -2.25 1.15
CA THR A 168 3.62 -2.95 1.16
C THR A 168 4.81 -2.01 1.04
N GLY A 169 4.74 -0.93 0.25
CA GLY A 169 5.84 0.03 0.11
C GLY A 169 6.16 0.82 1.40
N PHE A 170 5.25 0.83 2.38
CA PHE A 170 5.42 1.53 3.66
C PHE A 170 5.69 0.58 4.81
N CYS A 171 5.11 -0.62 4.74
CA CYS A 171 5.15 -1.63 5.79
C CYS A 171 6.09 -2.80 5.50
N ALA A 172 6.78 -2.79 4.36
CA ALA A 172 7.94 -3.65 4.12
C ALA A 172 9.08 -3.17 5.03
N THR A 173 9.42 -4.01 6.01
CA THR A 173 10.65 -3.90 6.81
C THR A 173 11.88 -4.12 5.96
#